data_AF-A0A7W1FNI6-F1
#
_entry.id   AF-A0A7W1FNI6-F1
#
_cell.length_a   1.000
_cell.length_b   1.000
_cell.length_c   1.000
_cell.angle_alpha   90.00
_cell.angle_beta   90.00
_cell.angle_gamma   90.00
#
_symmetry.space_group_name_H-M   'P 1'
#
loop_
_entity.id
_entity.type
_entity.pdbx_description
1 polymer ?
#
loop_
_entity_poly.entity_id
_entity_poly.type
_entity_poly.pdbx_seq_one_letter_code
_entity_poly.pdbx_strand_id
1 'polypeptide(L)'
;MQPITTFLLFALVLVLVSCGGGDGTATATSTATAGPAPAEVIDITTPAQFDAEIAKARPGAVVVVDFHAEWCGPCKKIAPDLVALATAHPGKLYVLKVDIDQQPQLAERFQVESIPLLVKFKDGKESERQIGYPGKAAVAKWLGIP
;
A
#
# COMPACT_ATOMS: atom_id res chain seq x y z
N MET A 1 -28.50 30.02 41.76
CA MET A 1 -29.73 30.17 42.56
C MET A 1 -30.89 30.35 41.60
N GLN A 2 -31.50 29.21 41.20
CA GLN A 2 -32.80 28.97 40.54
C GLN A 2 -33.09 29.67 39.19
N PRO A 3 -34.03 29.19 38.33
CA PRO A 3 -34.54 27.82 38.11
C PRO A 3 -34.63 27.47 36.58
N ILE A 4 -34.28 26.27 36.12
CA ILE A 4 -35.13 25.08 35.97
C ILE A 4 -36.63 25.38 35.78
N THR A 5 -37.09 25.62 34.55
CA THR A 5 -38.45 25.27 34.07
C THR A 5 -38.63 25.66 32.60
N THR A 6 -38.81 24.68 31.71
CA THR A 6 -39.54 24.68 30.42
C THR A 6 -39.04 23.41 29.69
N PHE A 7 -39.30 22.20 30.17
CA PHE A 7 -40.56 21.47 29.99
C PHE A 7 -41.20 21.69 28.61
N LEU A 8 -41.06 20.66 27.77
CA LEU A 8 -42.13 20.09 26.95
C LEU A 8 -42.87 21.04 26.01
N LEU A 9 -42.44 21.07 24.74
CA LEU A 9 -43.36 21.26 23.62
C LEU A 9 -43.00 20.33 22.45
N PHE A 10 -43.83 19.29 22.30
CA PHE A 10 -44.39 18.80 21.02
C PHE A 10 -43.38 18.55 19.89
N ALA A 11 -42.88 17.33 19.67
CA ALA A 11 -43.60 16.26 18.96
C ALA A 11 -44.66 16.76 17.96
N LEU A 12 -44.40 16.56 16.66
CA LEU A 12 -45.35 16.35 15.53
C LEU A 12 -45.02 17.21 14.30
N VAL A 13 -44.19 16.71 13.36
CA VAL A 13 -44.44 16.92 11.91
C VAL A 13 -43.96 15.68 11.16
N LEU A 14 -44.91 14.77 10.89
CA LEU A 14 -44.74 13.62 10.02
C LEU A 14 -45.63 13.84 8.78
N VAL A 15 -45.03 13.69 7.60
CA VAL A 15 -45.58 13.31 6.28
C VAL A 15 -46.43 14.32 5.47
N LEU A 16 -46.02 14.57 4.21
CA LEU A 16 -46.69 14.17 2.94
C LEU A 16 -46.21 15.08 1.78
N VAL A 17 -45.30 14.57 0.93
CA VAL A 17 -45.57 14.04 -0.43
C VAL A 17 -45.59 15.12 -1.52
N SER A 18 -44.66 15.00 -2.48
CA SER A 18 -45.04 15.10 -3.91
C SER A 18 -44.05 14.34 -4.80
N CYS A 19 -44.63 13.61 -5.75
CA CYS A 19 -44.04 12.62 -6.64
C CYS A 19 -43.34 13.21 -7.87
N GLY A 20 -42.41 12.43 -8.43
CA GLY A 20 -41.94 12.45 -9.82
C GLY A 20 -40.63 11.66 -9.91
N GLY A 21 -40.51 10.44 -10.46
CA GLY A 21 -41.20 9.85 -11.61
C GLY A 21 -40.26 9.90 -12.82
N GLY A 22 -39.43 8.88 -13.02
CA GLY A 22 -38.51 8.77 -14.15
C GLY A 22 -37.80 7.41 -14.19
N ASP A 23 -38.05 6.67 -15.26
CA ASP A 23 -37.93 5.22 -15.42
C ASP A 23 -36.51 4.65 -15.39
N GLY A 24 -36.42 3.41 -14.90
CA GLY A 24 -35.19 2.67 -14.75
C GLY A 24 -34.71 1.95 -16.01
N THR A 25 -33.40 1.75 -16.04
CA THR A 25 -32.79 0.52 -16.54
C THR A 25 -31.76 0.07 -15.51
N ALA A 26 -32.02 -1.11 -14.97
CA ALA A 26 -31.17 -1.81 -14.04
C ALA A 26 -29.94 -2.40 -14.74
N THR A 27 -28.87 -2.47 -13.96
CA THR A 27 -27.80 -3.49 -14.01
C THR A 27 -26.80 -3.41 -15.15
N ALA A 28 -25.64 -2.83 -14.84
CA ALA A 28 -24.37 -3.51 -15.01
C ALA A 28 -23.38 -3.03 -13.94
N THR A 29 -23.23 -3.89 -12.94
CA THR A 29 -22.10 -4.02 -12.02
C THR A 29 -20.77 -3.59 -12.62
N SER A 30 -20.03 -2.73 -11.90
CA SER A 30 -18.59 -2.90 -11.78
C SER A 30 -18.17 -2.60 -10.34
N THR A 31 -18.61 -3.48 -9.45
CA THR A 31 -17.89 -3.75 -8.21
C THR A 31 -16.74 -4.67 -8.57
N ALA A 32 -15.58 -4.10 -8.85
CA ALA A 32 -14.26 -4.72 -8.75
C ALA A 32 -13.31 -3.56 -8.42
N THR A 33 -12.69 -3.50 -7.26
CA THR A 33 -11.93 -4.60 -6.65
C THR A 33 -12.05 -4.49 -5.13
N ALA A 34 -12.39 -5.60 -4.47
CA ALA A 34 -12.00 -5.79 -3.08
C ALA A 34 -10.47 -5.69 -3.03
N GLY A 35 -9.96 -4.52 -2.69
CA GLY A 35 -8.52 -4.30 -2.48
C GLY A 35 -8.05 -5.30 -1.43
N PRO A 36 -7.02 -6.12 -1.69
CA PRO A 36 -6.56 -7.08 -0.70
C PRO A 36 -6.09 -6.31 0.53
N ALA A 37 -6.49 -6.79 1.71
CA ALA A 37 -6.07 -6.20 2.98
C ALA A 37 -4.52 -6.07 3.02
N PRO A 38 -4.00 -4.93 3.53
CA PRO A 38 -2.63 -4.52 3.34
C PRO A 38 -1.70 -5.39 4.17
N ALA A 39 -1.01 -6.31 3.52
CA ALA A 39 0.32 -6.63 3.99
C ALA A 39 1.23 -5.46 3.63
N GLU A 40 1.25 -4.50 4.56
CA GLU A 40 2.18 -3.38 4.72
C GLU A 40 3.08 -3.07 3.49
N VAL A 41 2.41 -2.62 2.42
CA VAL A 41 3.05 -1.93 1.31
C VAL A 41 3.03 -0.45 1.65
N ILE A 42 4.21 0.15 1.75
CA ILE A 42 4.38 1.53 2.22
C ILE A 42 5.10 2.31 1.13
N ASP A 43 4.49 3.38 0.66
CA ASP A 43 5.16 4.37 -0.19
C ASP A 43 6.02 5.29 0.70
N ILE A 44 7.31 5.35 0.36
CA ILE A 44 8.29 6.14 1.08
C ILE A 44 8.33 7.56 0.50
N THR A 45 8.02 8.52 1.36
CA THR A 45 7.95 9.95 1.01
C THR A 45 9.13 10.75 1.57
N THR A 46 9.90 10.18 2.50
CA THR A 46 11.09 10.81 3.06
C THR A 46 12.16 9.78 3.43
N PRO A 47 13.46 10.16 3.45
CA PRO A 47 14.52 9.30 3.96
C PRO A 47 14.35 8.90 5.43
N ALA A 48 13.83 9.81 6.26
CA ALA A 48 13.59 9.51 7.68
C ALA A 48 12.50 8.45 7.87
N GLN A 49 11.43 8.49 7.06
CA GLN A 49 10.41 7.45 7.04
C GLN A 49 11.02 6.10 6.64
N PHE A 50 11.87 6.08 5.62
CA PHE A 50 12.58 4.86 5.20
C PHE A 50 13.34 4.22 6.36
N ASP A 51 14.20 4.98 7.04
CA ASP A 51 15.01 4.45 8.15
C ASP A 51 14.12 3.96 9.31
N ALA A 52 13.01 4.66 9.57
CA ALA A 52 12.03 4.24 10.58
C ALA A 52 11.34 2.91 10.22
N GLU A 53 10.93 2.71 8.97
CA GLU A 53 10.29 1.46 8.54
C GLU A 53 11.27 0.27 8.56
N ILE A 54 12.53 0.48 8.16
CA ILE A 54 13.57 -0.55 8.29
C ILE A 54 13.80 -0.93 9.76
N ALA A 55 13.81 0.05 10.67
CA ALA A 55 14.01 -0.19 12.10
C ALA A 55 12.83 -0.89 12.80
N LYS A 56 11.60 -0.70 12.29
CA LYS A 56 10.38 -1.37 12.81
C LYS A 56 10.28 -2.84 12.41
N ALA A 57 11.10 -3.30 11.46
CA ALA A 57 11.05 -4.67 10.95
C ALA A 57 11.19 -5.68 12.10
N ARG A 58 10.20 -6.57 12.21
CA ARG A 58 10.18 -7.61 13.25
C ARG A 58 11.33 -8.62 13.03
N PRO A 59 11.91 -9.21 14.09
CA PRO A 59 12.91 -10.26 13.94
C PRO A 59 12.41 -11.40 13.04
N GLY A 60 13.21 -11.79 12.06
CA GLY A 60 12.85 -12.83 11.10
C GLY A 60 11.89 -12.42 9.98
N ALA A 61 11.40 -11.17 9.97
CA ALA A 61 10.70 -10.62 8.81
C ALA A 61 11.68 -10.19 7.72
N VAL A 62 11.20 -10.22 6.48
CA VAL A 62 11.88 -9.71 5.31
C VAL A 62 11.22 -8.39 4.90
N VAL A 63 12.02 -7.35 4.70
CA VAL A 63 11.58 -6.10 4.09
C VAL A 63 12.18 -6.02 2.70
N VAL A 64 11.37 -5.83 1.67
CA VAL A 64 11.85 -5.59 0.32
C VAL A 64 11.60 -4.13 -0.05
N VAL A 65 12.65 -3.47 -0.54
CA VAL A 65 12.57 -2.11 -1.05
C VAL A 65 12.53 -2.17 -2.56
N ASP A 66 11.48 -1.64 -3.17
CA ASP A 66 11.26 -1.52 -4.61
C ASP A 66 11.61 -0.11 -5.06
N PHE A 67 12.79 0.07 -5.64
CA PHE A 67 13.18 1.31 -6.30
C PHE A 67 12.60 1.34 -7.72
N HIS A 68 11.67 2.24 -7.95
CA HIS A 68 10.89 2.33 -9.19
C HIS A 68 10.74 3.77 -9.69
N ALA A 69 10.06 3.92 -10.83
CA ALA A 69 9.57 5.20 -11.32
C ALA A 69 8.27 5.00 -12.11
N GLU A 70 7.44 6.03 -12.22
CA GLU A 70 6.13 5.96 -12.92
C GLU A 70 6.24 5.71 -14.43
N TRP A 71 7.36 6.09 -15.05
CA TRP A 71 7.64 5.87 -16.46
C TRP A 71 8.25 4.48 -16.74
N CYS A 72 8.57 3.71 -15.71
CA CYS A 72 9.20 2.41 -15.85
C CYS A 72 8.19 1.30 -16.17
N GLY A 73 8.16 0.85 -17.42
CA GLY A 73 7.30 -0.24 -17.89
C GLY A 73 7.45 -1.55 -17.09
N PRO A 74 8.67 -2.09 -16.90
CA PRO A 74 8.88 -3.29 -16.09
C PRO A 74 8.46 -3.15 -14.62
N CYS A 75 8.61 -1.95 -14.04
CA CYS A 75 8.21 -1.67 -12.65
C CYS A 75 6.70 -1.85 -12.44
N LYS A 76 5.89 -1.50 -13.45
CA LYS A 76 4.43 -1.72 -13.42
C LYS A 76 4.04 -3.21 -13.37
N LYS A 77 4.92 -4.11 -13.81
CA LYS A 77 4.70 -5.57 -13.75
C LYS A 77 5.04 -6.15 -12.40
N ILE A 78 6.12 -5.69 -11.76
CA ILE A 78 6.58 -6.23 -10.47
C ILE A 78 5.74 -5.74 -9.29
N ALA A 79 5.21 -4.52 -9.36
CA ALA A 79 4.40 -3.92 -8.29
C ALA A 79 3.21 -4.80 -7.83
N PRO A 80 2.31 -5.29 -8.72
CA PRO A 80 1.21 -6.15 -8.28
C PRO A 80 1.68 -7.52 -7.73
N ASP A 81 2.82 -8.02 -8.19
CA ASP A 81 3.39 -9.26 -7.66
C ASP A 81 3.91 -9.11 -6.25
N LEU A 82 4.59 -8.00 -5.95
CA LEU A 82 5.04 -7.68 -4.60
C LEU A 82 3.86 -7.50 -3.64
N VAL A 83 2.80 -6.81 -4.07
CA VAL A 83 1.55 -6.68 -3.29
C VAL A 83 0.94 -8.05 -3.02
N ALA A 84 0.85 -8.91 -4.03
CA ALA A 84 0.28 -10.25 -3.88
C ALA A 84 1.12 -11.14 -2.96
N LEU A 85 2.45 -11.07 -3.05
CA LEU A 85 3.36 -11.79 -2.17
C LEU A 85 3.23 -11.29 -0.74
N ALA A 86 3.26 -9.97 -0.52
CA ALA A 86 3.08 -9.42 0.83
C ALA A 86 1.77 -9.92 1.42
N THR A 87 0.68 -9.81 0.66
CA THR A 87 -0.67 -10.21 1.09
C THR A 87 -0.73 -11.69 1.50
N ALA A 88 -0.03 -12.56 0.76
CA ALA A 88 0.02 -13.99 1.06
C ALA A 88 0.90 -14.32 2.29
N HIS A 89 1.79 -13.41 2.71
CA HIS A 89 2.75 -13.63 3.79
C HIS A 89 2.72 -12.50 4.84
N PRO A 90 1.55 -12.25 5.47
CA PRO A 90 1.39 -11.16 6.42
C PRO A 90 2.32 -11.34 7.62
N GLY A 91 2.93 -10.24 8.05
CA GLY A 91 3.88 -10.21 9.16
C GLY A 91 5.28 -10.76 8.82
N LYS A 92 5.45 -11.42 7.67
CA LYS A 92 6.72 -11.97 7.19
C LYS A 92 7.35 -11.15 6.07
N LEU A 93 6.55 -10.56 5.19
CA LEU A 93 7.01 -9.72 4.09
C LEU A 93 6.40 -8.33 4.19
N TYR A 94 7.25 -7.31 4.10
CA TYR A 94 6.90 -5.89 4.05
C TYR A 94 7.50 -5.31 2.79
N VAL A 95 6.76 -4.44 2.12
CA VAL A 95 7.21 -3.84 0.85
C VAL A 95 7.30 -2.34 1.02
N LEU A 96 8.50 -1.79 0.83
CA LEU A 96 8.70 -0.35 0.80
C LEU A 96 8.88 0.07 -0.66
N LYS A 97 8.07 1.01 -1.13
CA LYS A 97 8.17 1.55 -2.48
C LYS A 97 8.90 2.88 -2.44
N VAL A 98 9.95 3.01 -3.24
CA VAL A 98 10.76 4.23 -3.34
C VAL A 98 10.73 4.67 -4.79
N ASP A 99 10.04 5.77 -5.06
CA ASP A 99 10.12 6.42 -6.36
C ASP A 99 11.44 7.21 -6.45
N ILE A 100 12.28 6.87 -7.43
CA ILE A 100 13.62 7.46 -7.57
C ILE A 100 13.60 8.92 -8.01
N ASP A 101 12.54 9.36 -8.70
CA ASP A 101 12.38 10.75 -9.13
C ASP A 101 11.94 11.62 -7.94
N GLN A 102 11.13 11.06 -7.04
CA GLN A 102 10.69 11.75 -5.82
C GLN A 102 11.71 11.67 -4.68
N GLN A 103 12.52 10.61 -4.63
CA GLN A 103 13.50 10.35 -3.55
C GLN A 103 14.93 10.19 -4.10
N PRO A 104 15.50 11.23 -4.75
CA PRO A 104 16.84 11.13 -5.36
C PRO A 104 17.94 10.85 -4.33
N GLN A 105 17.79 11.32 -3.09
CA GLN A 105 18.74 11.04 -2.00
C GLN A 105 18.78 9.55 -1.62
N LEU A 106 17.63 8.88 -1.63
CA LEU A 106 17.58 7.43 -1.39
C LEU A 106 18.13 6.67 -2.59
N ALA A 107 17.81 7.11 -3.82
CA ALA A 107 18.39 6.52 -5.03
C ALA A 107 19.92 6.61 -5.03
N GLU A 108 20.49 7.75 -4.63
CA GLU A 108 21.94 7.94 -4.49
C GLU A 108 22.52 7.07 -3.37
N ARG A 109 21.92 7.07 -2.17
CA ARG A 109 22.35 6.26 -1.02
C ARG A 109 22.45 4.77 -1.37
N PHE A 110 21.53 4.27 -2.18
CA PHE A 110 21.49 2.88 -2.61
C PHE A 110 22.20 2.64 -3.95
N GLN A 111 22.78 3.66 -4.56
CA GLN A 111 23.48 3.59 -5.85
C GLN A 111 22.59 2.95 -6.93
N VAL A 112 21.37 3.46 -7.08
CA VAL A 112 20.40 2.94 -8.04
C VAL A 112 20.79 3.38 -9.45
N GLU A 113 21.46 2.50 -10.19
CA GLU A 113 21.89 2.73 -11.57
C GLU A 113 20.90 2.17 -12.62
N SER A 114 19.98 1.32 -12.19
CA SER A 114 19.00 0.66 -13.05
C SER A 114 17.74 0.34 -12.26
N ILE A 115 16.57 0.53 -12.89
CA ILE A 115 15.27 0.20 -12.30
C ILE A 115 14.53 -0.83 -13.15
N PRO A 116 13.70 -1.70 -12.53
CA PRO A 116 13.49 -1.81 -11.08
C PRO A 116 14.72 -2.39 -10.36
N LEU A 117 15.01 -1.88 -9.17
CA LEU A 117 15.98 -2.48 -8.25
C LEU A 117 15.23 -2.89 -7.00
N LEU A 118 15.33 -4.17 -6.64
CA LEU A 118 14.86 -4.67 -5.37
C LEU A 118 16.02 -4.83 -4.39
N VAL A 119 15.85 -4.36 -3.16
CA VAL A 119 16.81 -4.53 -2.08
C VAL A 119 16.16 -5.27 -0.93
N LYS A 120 16.71 -6.42 -0.55
CA LYS A 120 16.20 -7.27 0.53
C LYS A 120 16.89 -6.91 1.83
N PHE A 121 16.10 -6.56 2.82
CA PHE A 121 16.51 -6.37 4.20
C PHE A 121 16.04 -7.52 5.06
N LYS A 122 16.92 -7.94 5.97
CA LYS A 122 16.63 -8.89 7.02
C LYS A 122 17.29 -8.42 8.31
N ASP A 123 16.54 -8.41 9.40
CA ASP A 123 17.01 -7.95 10.71
C ASP A 123 17.63 -6.53 10.65
N GLY A 124 16.99 -5.63 9.91
CA GLY A 124 17.40 -4.23 9.73
C GLY A 124 18.64 -4.02 8.85
N LYS A 125 19.17 -5.08 8.23
CA LYS A 125 20.38 -5.01 7.40
C LYS A 125 20.08 -5.41 5.96
N GLU A 126 20.71 -4.72 5.03
CA GLU A 126 20.73 -5.14 3.64
C GLU A 126 21.39 -6.52 3.53
N SER A 127 20.77 -7.43 2.80
CA SER A 127 21.21 -8.81 2.66
C SER A 127 21.47 -9.21 1.21
N GLU A 128 20.65 -8.75 0.27
CA GLU A 128 20.79 -9.10 -1.14
C GLU A 128 20.10 -8.05 -2.02
N ARG A 129 20.52 -7.97 -3.29
CA ARG A 129 19.92 -7.11 -4.32
C ARG A 129 19.47 -7.92 -5.53
N GLN A 130 18.39 -7.50 -6.17
CA GLN A 130 17.90 -8.05 -7.43
C GLN A 130 17.63 -6.90 -8.40
N ILE A 131 18.38 -6.88 -9.50
CA ILE A 131 18.19 -5.90 -10.58
C ILE A 131 17.20 -6.48 -11.59
N GLY A 132 16.27 -5.67 -12.05
CA GLY A 132 15.25 -6.04 -13.02
C GLY A 132 14.16 -6.94 -12.42
N TYR A 133 13.34 -7.50 -13.31
CA TYR A 133 12.20 -8.34 -12.94
C TYR A 133 12.29 -9.72 -13.60
N PRO A 134 12.78 -10.74 -12.88
CA PRO A 134 12.90 -12.11 -13.40
C PRO A 134 11.57 -12.90 -13.38
N GLY A 135 10.46 -12.27 -12.95
CA GLY A 135 9.17 -12.92 -12.76
C GLY A 135 8.86 -13.23 -11.29
N LYS A 136 7.57 -13.33 -10.95
CA LYS A 136 7.06 -13.52 -9.58
C LYS A 136 7.73 -14.67 -8.82
N ALA A 137 7.83 -15.84 -9.45
CA ALA A 137 8.36 -17.05 -8.79
C ALA A 137 9.84 -16.91 -8.43
N ALA A 138 10.62 -16.27 -9.30
CA ALA A 138 12.03 -16.00 -9.03
C ALA A 138 12.18 -14.97 -7.90
N VAL A 139 11.35 -13.92 -7.89
CA VAL A 139 11.32 -12.93 -6.79
C VAL A 139 10.93 -13.59 -5.46
N ALA A 140 9.89 -14.42 -5.43
CA ALA A 140 9.46 -15.14 -4.22
C ALA A 140 10.58 -16.04 -3.66
N LYS A 141 11.23 -16.81 -4.54
CA LYS A 141 12.38 -17.65 -4.19
C LYS A 141 13.54 -16.82 -3.63
N TRP A 142 13.86 -15.69 -4.26
CA TRP A 142 14.91 -14.77 -3.81
C TRP A 142 14.59 -14.13 -2.45
N LEU A 143 13.32 -13.85 -2.17
CA LEU A 143 12.85 -13.41 -0.85
C LEU A 143 12.91 -14.52 0.21
N GLY A 144 13.12 -15.78 -0.19
CA GLY A 144 13.11 -16.93 0.71
C GLY A 144 11.70 -17.30 1.18
N ILE A 145 10.69 -17.00 0.37
CA ILE A 145 9.29 -17.21 0.69
C ILE A 145 8.73 -18.32 -0.22
N PRO A 146 8.16 -19.40 0.35
CA PRO A 146 7.68 -20.56 -0.39
C PRO A 146 6.40 -20.30 -1.19
#